data_AF-A0A482IQY7-F1
#
_entry.id   AF-A0A482IQY7-F1
#
_cell.length_a   1.000
_cell.length_b   1.000
_cell.length_c   1.000
_cell.angle_alpha   90.00
_cell.angle_beta   90.00
_cell.angle_gamma   90.00
#
_symmetry.space_group_name_H-M   'P 1'
#
loop_
_entity.id
_entity.type
_entity.pdbx_description
1 polymer ?
#
loop_
_entity_poly.entity_id
_entity_poly.type
_entity_poly.pdbx_seq_one_letter_code
_entity_poly.pdbx_strand_id
1 'polypeptide(L)'
;MALTIASNVLALSASLQAGKAGNAVGDTIRRLSSGLRINSARDDAAGLAIASRMRVQVSGLNQARRNAGDGQSMLETASGALDSLSARLQRIRDLSVQGLNGTLSLTDTDAVQAEINANLKEIDRLTQQSTFNGLRLLDGSAGMVNLQVGANDSDKLSVNLGGSGFGVNALGLKDFTIAGLPGTVSSLSVLQGRSTNVMIDSPTTTVHWPAGSTSPNLVRDVSGTIYVQDVDGAGKPTYQQVGYRPTTDTVTGLSDVALSPSGPPVFQSPAAVASRAIGVPSLLDNTNAPIAGASLVQADDGRYFILKAGNYYQASLGFGTSGTVTAKAADMTSPLTAADFSTLPATVTQTPPVDPATDPVAFQDASGVSLSASASRLLQRNNGTYVIEVDTGGGNFRYHDAALTMSDDGTTRTMTARAVSTTYQSFTDLPSVSGDSTVTIDPAKVSVNYTDRNGVTYGNVLGLDASGNYVFNLPQSAKTGTLVTAQDGSQYIRTVNGSEDVLIFYPLTFTALTDASTNTTVLNVVEAGEGIRLKQPLDPLATLDRALAAVDAQRSLLGAAQNRLDSITNAQQTTATNLDTARSRIEDADYAAEVSKMTASQIVSQAATAMLAQANQQSQSVLSLLGRN
;
A
#
# COMPACT_ATOMS: atom_id res chain seq x y z
N MET A 1 -37.39 61.44 -90.43
CA MET A 1 -36.22 61.19 -89.56
C MET A 1 -35.36 62.44 -89.57
N ALA A 2 -35.20 63.10 -88.44
CA ALA A 2 -34.36 64.30 -88.34
C ALA A 2 -32.88 63.89 -88.47
N LEU A 3 -32.20 64.37 -89.51
CA LEU A 3 -30.76 64.15 -89.71
C LEU A 3 -29.98 65.13 -88.81
N THR A 4 -29.67 64.70 -87.59
CA THR A 4 -28.75 65.43 -86.71
C THR A 4 -27.32 65.00 -87.00
N ILE A 5 -26.50 65.90 -87.56
CA ILE A 5 -25.11 65.63 -87.96
C ILE A 5 -24.16 65.55 -86.74
N ALA A 6 -24.50 66.21 -85.63
CA ALA A 6 -23.71 66.19 -84.40
C ALA A 6 -23.78 64.85 -83.63
N SER A 7 -24.82 64.03 -83.86
CA SER A 7 -24.99 62.73 -83.23
C SER A 7 -25.47 61.70 -84.27
N ASN A 8 -24.54 60.92 -84.82
CA ASN A 8 -24.85 59.85 -85.78
C ASN A 8 -25.44 58.63 -85.05
N VAL A 9 -26.77 58.59 -84.94
CA VAL A 9 -27.51 57.53 -84.25
C VAL A 9 -27.37 56.17 -84.95
N LEU A 10 -27.18 56.13 -86.27
CA LEU A 10 -26.97 54.89 -87.03
C LEU A 10 -25.57 54.30 -86.78
N ALA A 11 -24.52 55.14 -86.79
CA ALA A 11 -23.18 54.70 -86.41
C ALA A 11 -23.07 54.37 -84.92
N LEU A 12 -23.73 55.13 -84.03
CA LEU A 12 -23.76 54.83 -82.60
C LEU A 12 -24.48 53.51 -82.32
N SER A 13 -25.63 53.26 -82.94
CA SER A 13 -26.35 51.99 -82.79
C SER A 13 -25.59 50.81 -83.40
N ALA A 14 -24.95 50.97 -84.57
CA ALA A 14 -24.07 49.96 -85.16
C ALA A 14 -22.81 49.72 -84.29
N SER A 15 -22.21 50.76 -83.71
CA SER A 15 -21.07 50.64 -82.79
C SER A 15 -21.45 49.94 -81.48
N LEU A 16 -22.60 50.29 -80.88
CA LEU A 16 -23.15 49.61 -79.71
C LEU A 16 -23.48 48.14 -80.04
N GLN A 17 -24.01 47.85 -81.23
CA GLN A 17 -24.33 46.48 -81.66
C GLN A 17 -23.07 45.66 -81.94
N ALA A 18 -22.04 46.25 -82.55
CA ALA A 18 -20.73 45.62 -82.74
C ALA A 18 -20.04 45.33 -81.39
N GLY A 19 -20.11 46.28 -80.43
CA GLY A 19 -19.61 46.08 -79.07
C GLY A 19 -20.36 44.97 -78.32
N LYS A 20 -21.70 44.92 -78.43
CA LYS A 20 -22.52 43.83 -77.88
C LYS A 20 -22.19 42.47 -78.51
N ALA A 21 -22.04 42.42 -79.83
CA ALA A 21 -21.68 41.20 -80.55
C ALA A 21 -20.25 40.73 -80.23
N GLY A 22 -19.29 41.65 -80.09
CA GLY A 22 -17.93 41.37 -79.66
C GLY A 22 -17.86 40.77 -78.24
N ASN A 23 -18.62 41.34 -77.30
CA ASN A 23 -18.75 40.79 -75.95
C ASN A 23 -19.40 39.40 -75.97
N ALA A 24 -20.47 39.21 -76.75
CA ALA A 24 -21.15 37.91 -76.88
C ALA A 24 -20.25 36.82 -77.47
N VAL A 25 -19.42 37.14 -78.48
CA VAL A 25 -18.40 36.23 -79.03
C VAL A 25 -17.35 35.90 -77.97
N GLY A 26 -16.87 36.88 -77.20
CA GLY A 26 -15.93 36.66 -76.10
C GLY A 26 -16.49 35.73 -75.02
N ASP A 27 -17.77 35.87 -74.67
CA ASP A 27 -18.44 35.01 -73.70
C ASP A 27 -18.64 33.58 -74.24
N THR A 28 -19.01 33.42 -75.52
CA THR A 28 -19.13 32.09 -76.14
C THR A 28 -17.78 31.38 -76.26
N ILE A 29 -16.71 32.08 -76.63
CA ILE A 29 -15.35 31.52 -76.64
C ILE A 29 -14.97 31.06 -75.24
N ARG A 30 -15.27 31.85 -74.21
CA ARG A 30 -14.97 31.49 -72.82
C ARG A 30 -15.74 30.24 -72.37
N ARG A 31 -17.01 30.09 -72.78
CA ARG A 31 -17.84 28.90 -72.49
C ARG A 31 -17.38 27.67 -73.26
N LEU A 32 -17.04 27.81 -74.54
CA LEU A 32 -16.50 26.72 -75.37
C LEU A 32 -15.14 26.25 -74.86
N SER A 33 -14.28 27.18 -74.44
CA SER A 33 -12.94 26.86 -73.92
C SER A 33 -12.98 26.23 -72.53
N SER A 34 -13.96 26.56 -71.70
CA SER A 34 -14.12 25.97 -70.37
C SER A 34 -14.98 24.70 -70.38
N GLY A 35 -15.78 24.49 -71.44
CA GLY A 35 -16.82 23.47 -71.48
C GLY A 35 -18.02 23.78 -70.57
N LEU A 36 -18.03 24.93 -69.88
CA LEU A 36 -19.05 25.30 -68.90
C LEU A 36 -19.89 26.46 -69.45
N ARG A 37 -21.21 26.31 -69.42
CA ARG A 37 -22.22 27.35 -69.65
C ARG A 37 -22.16 28.44 -68.57
N ILE A 38 -21.90 28.05 -67.33
CA ILE A 38 -21.80 28.97 -66.17
C ILE A 38 -20.34 29.06 -65.78
N ASN A 39 -19.69 30.19 -66.10
CA ASN A 39 -18.26 30.39 -65.81
C ASN A 39 -18.03 31.47 -64.74
N SER A 40 -19.01 32.37 -64.54
CA SER A 40 -18.97 33.41 -63.53
C SER A 40 -20.35 33.62 -62.87
N ALA A 41 -20.38 34.28 -61.71
CA ALA A 41 -21.62 34.61 -61.02
C ALA A 41 -22.53 35.56 -61.82
N ARG A 42 -21.99 36.24 -62.85
CA ARG A 42 -22.76 37.07 -63.79
C ARG A 42 -23.62 36.23 -64.75
N ASP A 43 -23.20 35.00 -65.05
CA ASP A 43 -23.89 34.14 -66.02
C ASP A 43 -25.18 33.56 -65.43
N ASP A 44 -25.10 33.01 -64.21
CA ASP A 44 -26.23 32.50 -63.43
C ASP A 44 -25.82 32.34 -61.96
N ALA A 45 -26.18 33.29 -61.10
CA ALA A 45 -25.82 33.26 -59.69
C ALA A 45 -26.45 32.08 -58.93
N ALA A 46 -27.69 31.69 -59.27
CA ALA A 46 -28.40 30.60 -58.60
C ALA A 46 -27.88 29.24 -59.06
N GLY A 47 -27.67 29.07 -60.38
CA GLY A 47 -27.06 27.88 -60.96
C GLY A 47 -25.65 27.64 -60.43
N LEU A 48 -24.81 28.69 -60.36
CA LEU A 48 -23.48 28.62 -59.78
C LEU A 48 -23.52 28.23 -58.29
N ALA A 49 -24.45 28.77 -57.50
CA ALA A 49 -24.58 28.45 -56.08
C ALA A 49 -25.01 26.99 -55.86
N ILE A 50 -25.95 26.47 -56.65
CA ILE A 50 -26.37 25.06 -56.59
C ILE A 50 -25.23 24.15 -57.01
N ALA A 51 -24.59 24.43 -58.14
CA ALA A 51 -23.50 23.62 -58.66
C ALA A 51 -22.26 23.64 -57.72
N SER A 52 -21.99 24.78 -57.07
CA SER A 52 -20.98 24.90 -56.02
C SER A 52 -21.31 24.00 -54.82
N ARG A 53 -22.56 24.00 -54.33
CA ARG A 53 -23.00 23.08 -53.26
C ARG A 53 -22.87 21.62 -53.68
N MET A 54 -23.28 21.26 -54.90
CA MET A 54 -23.12 19.91 -55.44
C MET A 54 -21.64 19.52 -55.53
N ARG A 55 -20.75 20.44 -55.94
CA ARG A 55 -19.30 20.22 -55.98
C ARG A 55 -18.72 19.97 -54.59
N VAL A 56 -19.11 20.76 -53.59
CA VAL A 56 -18.71 20.55 -52.19
C VAL A 56 -19.22 19.20 -51.69
N GLN A 57 -20.46 18.85 -51.98
CA GLN A 57 -21.05 17.58 -51.57
C GLN A 57 -20.36 16.39 -52.23
N VAL A 58 -20.07 16.44 -53.54
CA VAL A 58 -19.31 15.40 -54.24
C VAL A 58 -17.89 15.28 -53.68
N SER A 59 -17.22 16.40 -53.41
CA SER A 59 -15.89 16.40 -52.77
C SER A 59 -15.94 15.74 -51.37
N GLY A 60 -16.95 16.10 -50.57
CA GLY A 60 -17.21 15.50 -49.26
C GLY A 60 -17.50 14.00 -49.34
N LEU A 61 -18.33 13.56 -50.28
CA LEU A 61 -18.63 12.14 -50.52
C LEU A 61 -17.37 11.37 -50.98
N ASN A 62 -16.53 11.95 -51.83
CA ASN A 62 -15.28 11.33 -52.25
C ASN A 62 -14.28 11.18 -51.09
N GLN A 63 -14.20 12.16 -50.19
CA GLN A 63 -13.41 12.02 -48.96
C GLN A 63 -14.03 10.97 -48.03
N ALA A 64 -15.35 10.96 -47.87
CA ALA A 64 -16.05 9.96 -47.07
C ALA A 64 -15.83 8.52 -47.57
N ARG A 65 -15.76 8.31 -48.89
CA ARG A 65 -15.39 7.01 -49.48
C ARG A 65 -13.95 6.61 -49.14
N ARG A 66 -13.00 7.55 -49.17
CA ARG A 66 -11.62 7.29 -48.74
C ARG A 66 -11.57 6.91 -47.26
N ASN A 67 -12.23 7.70 -46.40
CA ASN A 67 -12.32 7.40 -44.98
C ASN A 67 -12.98 6.04 -44.71
N ALA A 68 -14.01 5.66 -45.48
CA ALA A 68 -14.64 4.35 -45.38
C ALA A 68 -13.69 3.22 -45.80
N GLY A 69 -12.87 3.43 -46.84
CA GLY A 69 -11.81 2.50 -47.25
C GLY A 69 -10.73 2.34 -46.19
N ASP A 70 -10.27 3.44 -45.58
CA ASP A 70 -9.32 3.41 -44.46
C ASP A 70 -9.91 2.66 -43.26
N GLY A 71 -11.20 2.91 -42.97
CA GLY A 71 -11.97 2.18 -41.97
C GLY A 71 -12.04 0.69 -42.27
N GLN A 72 -12.27 0.29 -43.52
CA GLN A 72 -12.28 -1.11 -43.93
C GLN A 72 -10.91 -1.77 -43.70
N SER A 73 -9.82 -1.14 -44.12
CA SER A 73 -8.46 -1.65 -43.88
C SER A 73 -8.12 -1.77 -42.40
N MET A 74 -8.58 -0.83 -41.56
CA MET A 74 -8.45 -0.91 -40.11
C MET A 74 -9.21 -2.12 -39.55
N LEU A 75 -10.45 -2.34 -39.98
CA LEU A 75 -11.27 -3.48 -39.52
C LEU A 75 -10.73 -4.82 -40.02
N GLU A 76 -10.19 -4.89 -41.24
CA GLU A 76 -9.51 -6.08 -41.76
C GLU A 76 -8.26 -6.42 -40.93
N THR A 77 -7.47 -5.40 -40.56
CA THR A 77 -6.29 -5.58 -39.68
C THR A 77 -6.70 -6.09 -38.30
N ALA A 78 -7.76 -5.51 -37.72
CA ALA A 78 -8.30 -5.96 -36.45
C ALA A 78 -8.86 -7.39 -36.54
N SER A 79 -9.61 -7.72 -37.60
CA SER A 79 -10.19 -9.04 -37.81
C SER A 79 -9.11 -10.11 -37.97
N GLY A 80 -8.06 -9.87 -38.77
CA GLY A 80 -6.96 -10.82 -38.94
C GLY A 80 -6.17 -11.08 -37.66
N ALA A 81 -6.02 -10.04 -36.82
CA ALA A 81 -5.44 -10.20 -35.49
C ALA A 81 -6.36 -11.04 -34.57
N LEU A 82 -7.68 -10.82 -34.60
CA LEU A 82 -8.66 -11.62 -33.84
C LEU A 82 -8.73 -13.08 -34.33
N ASP A 83 -8.55 -13.34 -35.62
CA ASP A 83 -8.45 -14.70 -36.16
C ASP A 83 -7.22 -15.43 -35.59
N SER A 84 -6.09 -14.72 -35.54
CA SER A 84 -4.86 -15.24 -34.94
C SER A 84 -5.05 -15.51 -33.44
N LEU A 85 -5.71 -14.60 -32.71
CA LEU A 85 -6.08 -14.76 -31.30
C LEU A 85 -6.96 -15.99 -31.08
N SER A 86 -8.01 -16.16 -31.90
CA SER A 86 -8.89 -17.34 -31.84
C SER A 86 -8.11 -18.63 -32.04
N ALA A 87 -7.18 -18.69 -33.00
CA ALA A 87 -6.35 -19.87 -33.24
C ALA A 87 -5.44 -20.20 -32.04
N ARG A 88 -4.88 -19.19 -31.36
CA ARG A 88 -4.08 -19.38 -30.13
C ARG A 88 -4.94 -19.88 -28.97
N LEU A 89 -6.13 -19.32 -28.77
CA LEU A 89 -7.06 -19.78 -27.74
C LEU A 89 -7.53 -21.22 -27.97
N GLN A 90 -7.80 -21.60 -29.22
CA GLN A 90 -8.11 -22.98 -29.59
C GLN A 90 -6.93 -23.92 -29.30
N ARG A 91 -5.69 -23.52 -29.64
CA ARG A 91 -4.49 -24.29 -29.29
C ARG A 91 -4.35 -24.47 -27.77
N ILE A 92 -4.56 -23.40 -26.99
CA ILE A 92 -4.53 -23.47 -25.52
C ILE A 92 -5.62 -24.42 -25.00
N ARG A 93 -6.81 -24.43 -25.61
CA ARG A 93 -7.89 -25.36 -25.28
C ARG A 93 -7.49 -26.81 -25.54
N ASP A 94 -6.91 -27.12 -26.69
CA ASP A 94 -6.45 -28.47 -27.02
C ASP A 94 -5.37 -28.94 -26.04
N LEU A 95 -4.40 -28.08 -25.74
CA LEU A 95 -3.35 -28.33 -24.74
C LEU A 95 -3.94 -28.51 -23.34
N SER A 96 -4.97 -27.75 -22.98
CA SER A 96 -5.66 -27.89 -21.70
C SER A 96 -6.36 -29.23 -21.58
N VAL A 97 -7.04 -29.68 -22.64
CA VAL A 97 -7.65 -31.02 -22.68
C VAL A 97 -6.58 -32.12 -22.59
N GLN A 98 -5.46 -31.95 -23.32
CA GLN A 98 -4.34 -32.88 -23.25
C GLN A 98 -3.75 -32.96 -21.84
N GLY A 99 -3.45 -31.82 -21.22
CA GLY A 99 -2.81 -31.75 -19.91
C GLY A 99 -3.73 -32.10 -18.73
N LEU A 100 -5.05 -32.05 -18.90
CA LEU A 100 -6.02 -32.52 -17.91
C LEU A 100 -6.17 -34.05 -17.90
N ASN A 101 -5.52 -34.78 -18.83
CA ASN A 101 -5.53 -36.23 -18.82
C ASN A 101 -4.67 -36.77 -17.66
N GLY A 102 -5.30 -37.49 -16.73
CA GLY A 102 -4.66 -38.03 -15.52
C GLY A 102 -3.59 -39.11 -15.76
N THR A 103 -3.35 -39.53 -17.01
CA THR A 103 -2.25 -40.45 -17.35
C THR A 103 -0.90 -39.77 -17.50
N LEU A 104 -0.84 -38.43 -17.52
CA LEU A 104 0.40 -37.67 -17.69
C LEU A 104 1.17 -37.53 -16.37
N SER A 105 2.50 -37.58 -16.45
CA SER A 105 3.37 -37.26 -15.31
C SER A 105 3.44 -35.75 -15.07
N LEU A 106 3.91 -35.34 -13.88
CA LEU A 106 4.10 -33.91 -13.58
C LEU A 106 5.04 -33.23 -14.59
N THR A 107 6.12 -33.91 -15.00
CA THR A 107 7.04 -33.42 -16.02
C THR A 107 6.38 -33.26 -17.40
N ASP A 108 5.45 -34.14 -17.77
CA ASP A 108 4.72 -34.01 -19.03
C ASP A 108 3.75 -32.83 -18.98
N THR A 109 3.06 -32.63 -17.84
CA THR A 109 2.18 -31.48 -17.64
C THR A 109 2.92 -30.15 -17.58
N ASP A 110 4.21 -30.14 -17.22
CA ASP A 110 5.06 -28.95 -17.26
C ASP A 110 5.39 -28.55 -18.70
N ALA A 111 5.70 -29.51 -19.58
CA ALA A 111 5.91 -29.25 -20.99
C ALA A 111 4.64 -28.70 -21.67
N VAL A 112 3.47 -29.28 -21.36
CA VAL A 112 2.17 -28.78 -21.86
C VAL A 112 1.89 -27.36 -21.35
N GLN A 113 2.18 -27.08 -20.07
CA GLN A 113 1.98 -25.75 -19.50
C GLN A 113 2.92 -24.69 -20.09
N ALA A 114 4.18 -25.06 -20.36
CA ALA A 114 5.11 -24.18 -21.05
C ALA A 114 4.57 -23.77 -22.43
N GLU A 115 4.00 -24.72 -23.17
CA GLU A 115 3.38 -24.42 -24.46
C GLU A 115 2.13 -23.52 -24.33
N ILE A 116 1.30 -23.74 -23.30
CA ILE A 116 0.17 -22.86 -22.98
C ILE A 116 0.66 -21.44 -22.70
N ASN A 117 1.69 -21.28 -21.85
CA ASN A 117 2.25 -19.98 -21.51
C ASN A 117 2.83 -19.26 -22.73
N ALA A 118 3.51 -19.98 -23.63
CA ALA A 118 4.00 -19.42 -24.88
C ALA A 118 2.85 -18.87 -25.75
N ASN A 119 1.74 -19.60 -25.85
CA ASN A 119 0.56 -19.14 -26.57
C ASN A 119 -0.12 -17.93 -25.88
N LEU A 120 -0.14 -17.87 -24.54
CA LEU A 120 -0.64 -16.71 -23.79
C LEU A 120 0.22 -15.46 -24.02
N LYS A 121 1.55 -15.59 -23.99
CA LYS A 121 2.47 -14.48 -24.34
C LYS A 121 2.25 -14.00 -25.76
N GLU A 122 2.00 -14.93 -26.68
CA GLU A 122 1.71 -14.60 -28.07
C GLU A 122 0.38 -13.84 -28.23
N ILE A 123 -0.65 -14.18 -27.44
CA ILE A 123 -1.91 -13.41 -27.34
C ILE A 123 -1.63 -11.96 -26.91
N ASP A 124 -0.84 -11.76 -25.85
CA ASP A 124 -0.46 -10.42 -25.40
C ASP A 124 0.38 -9.69 -26.46
N ARG A 125 1.31 -10.38 -27.14
CA ARG A 125 2.09 -9.77 -28.23
C ARG A 125 1.20 -9.32 -29.38
N LEU A 126 0.27 -10.17 -29.83
CA LEU A 126 -0.63 -9.87 -30.95
C LEU A 126 -1.55 -8.68 -30.63
N THR A 127 -2.09 -8.62 -29.42
CA THR A 127 -2.94 -7.50 -28.99
C THR A 127 -2.14 -6.20 -28.88
N GLN A 128 -0.88 -6.29 -28.44
CA GLN A 128 -0.01 -5.12 -28.32
C GLN A 128 0.58 -4.63 -29.64
N GLN A 129 0.72 -5.49 -30.65
CA GLN A 129 1.30 -5.14 -31.95
C GLN A 129 0.26 -4.85 -33.03
N SER A 130 -1.01 -5.20 -32.83
CA SER A 130 -2.10 -4.86 -33.73
C SER A 130 -2.37 -3.35 -33.72
N THR A 131 -1.77 -2.65 -34.67
CA THR A 131 -1.87 -1.19 -34.81
C THR A 131 -2.25 -0.80 -36.24
N PHE A 132 -3.00 0.29 -36.36
CA PHE A 132 -3.31 0.93 -37.64
C PHE A 132 -3.04 2.42 -37.51
N ASN A 133 -2.08 2.94 -38.28
CA ASN A 133 -1.67 4.35 -38.23
C ASN A 133 -1.35 4.85 -36.79
N GLY A 134 -0.68 4.00 -36.00
CA GLY A 134 -0.35 4.28 -34.59
C GLY A 134 -1.48 4.05 -33.58
N LEU A 135 -2.72 3.84 -34.03
CA LEU A 135 -3.84 3.47 -33.16
C LEU A 135 -3.77 1.97 -32.82
N ARG A 136 -3.74 1.64 -31.53
CA ARG A 136 -3.75 0.24 -31.06
C ARG A 136 -5.19 -0.27 -31.08
N LEU A 137 -5.40 -1.41 -31.72
CA LEU A 137 -6.75 -1.85 -32.07
C LEU A 137 -7.40 -2.75 -31.00
N LEU A 138 -6.61 -3.60 -30.33
CA LEU A 138 -7.12 -4.72 -29.52
C LEU A 138 -6.68 -4.71 -28.05
N ASP A 139 -5.97 -3.69 -27.61
CA ASP A 139 -5.48 -3.57 -26.22
C ASP A 139 -6.48 -2.88 -25.27
N GLY A 140 -7.64 -2.47 -25.78
CA GLY A 140 -8.68 -1.75 -25.04
C GLY A 140 -8.59 -0.22 -25.13
N SER A 141 -7.47 0.33 -25.62
CA SER A 141 -7.29 1.79 -25.73
C SER A 141 -8.12 2.43 -26.85
N ALA A 142 -8.38 1.68 -27.93
CA ALA A 142 -9.11 2.17 -29.10
C ALA A 142 -10.58 2.51 -28.81
N GLY A 143 -11.22 1.76 -27.90
CA GLY A 143 -12.63 1.96 -27.53
C GLY A 143 -13.57 2.07 -28.74
N MET A 144 -14.29 3.19 -28.80
CA MET A 144 -15.19 3.52 -29.91
C MET A 144 -14.51 4.45 -30.91
N VAL A 145 -14.39 4.01 -32.16
CA VAL A 145 -13.85 4.78 -33.27
C VAL A 145 -14.99 5.29 -34.14
N ASN A 146 -15.07 6.60 -34.32
CA ASN A 146 -16.08 7.24 -35.18
C ASN A 146 -15.48 7.52 -36.57
N LEU A 147 -15.98 6.83 -37.58
CA LEU A 147 -15.58 7.01 -38.97
C LEU A 147 -16.53 8.00 -39.65
N GLN A 148 -15.98 9.09 -40.19
CA GLN A 148 -16.74 10.06 -40.97
C GLN A 148 -17.03 9.49 -42.37
N VAL A 149 -18.26 9.02 -42.56
CA VAL A 149 -18.72 8.29 -43.75
C VAL A 149 -19.89 9.02 -44.44
N GLY A 150 -19.84 10.34 -44.44
CA GLY A 150 -20.73 11.16 -45.25
C GLY A 150 -20.24 12.60 -45.33
N ALA A 151 -20.96 13.42 -46.08
CA ALA A 151 -20.60 14.81 -46.31
C ALA A 151 -21.02 15.74 -45.15
N ASN A 152 -21.93 15.29 -44.27
CA ASN A 152 -22.41 16.07 -43.14
C ASN A 152 -21.79 15.58 -41.81
N ASP A 153 -21.64 16.47 -40.83
CA ASP A 153 -20.95 16.16 -39.56
C ASP A 153 -21.59 15.03 -38.73
N SER A 154 -22.89 14.77 -38.92
CA SER A 154 -23.60 13.68 -38.23
C SER A 154 -23.50 12.32 -38.93
N ASP A 155 -22.94 12.26 -40.15
CA ASP A 155 -22.86 11.03 -40.96
C ASP A 155 -21.66 10.16 -40.52
N LYS A 156 -21.69 9.73 -39.25
CA LYS A 156 -20.62 8.94 -38.63
C LYS A 156 -21.04 7.48 -38.45
N LEU A 157 -20.12 6.57 -38.71
CA LEU A 157 -20.24 5.17 -38.32
C LEU A 157 -19.35 4.93 -37.09
N SER A 158 -19.98 4.63 -35.96
CA SER A 158 -19.27 4.23 -34.75
C SER A 158 -18.96 2.75 -34.80
N VAL A 159 -17.68 2.41 -34.67
CA VAL A 159 -17.20 1.03 -34.56
C VAL A 159 -16.59 0.81 -33.19
N ASN A 160 -17.05 -0.22 -32.49
CA ASN A 160 -16.49 -0.62 -31.20
C ASN A 160 -15.39 -1.66 -31.44
N LEU A 161 -14.16 -1.36 -31.02
CA LEU A 161 -13.00 -2.25 -31.13
C LEU A 161 -12.73 -3.06 -29.84
N GLY A 162 -13.65 -3.01 -28.88
CA GLY A 162 -13.59 -3.77 -27.62
C GLY A 162 -13.01 -2.93 -26.48
N GLY A 163 -13.89 -2.44 -25.59
CA GLY A 163 -13.51 -1.50 -24.53
C GLY A 163 -12.62 -2.06 -23.41
N SER A 164 -12.59 -3.38 -23.22
CA SER A 164 -11.72 -4.05 -22.23
C SER A 164 -10.43 -4.61 -22.82
N GLY A 165 -10.27 -4.59 -24.15
CA GLY A 165 -9.18 -5.27 -24.85
C GLY A 165 -9.32 -6.79 -24.88
N PHE A 166 -8.37 -7.45 -25.55
CA PHE A 166 -8.32 -8.90 -25.75
C PHE A 166 -7.00 -9.54 -25.28
N GLY A 167 -6.22 -8.82 -24.46
CA GLY A 167 -5.02 -9.37 -23.84
C GLY A 167 -5.34 -10.47 -22.82
N VAL A 168 -4.33 -11.19 -22.36
CA VAL A 168 -4.45 -12.32 -21.42
C VAL A 168 -5.24 -11.94 -20.18
N ASN A 169 -4.97 -10.76 -19.59
CA ASN A 169 -5.67 -10.29 -18.41
C ASN A 169 -7.15 -9.96 -18.69
N ALA A 170 -7.43 -9.29 -19.81
CA ALA A 170 -8.78 -8.92 -20.22
C ALA A 170 -9.67 -10.15 -20.51
N LEU A 171 -9.06 -11.22 -21.03
CA LEU A 171 -9.70 -12.52 -21.26
C LEU A 171 -9.82 -13.37 -19.99
N GLY A 172 -9.33 -12.90 -18.84
CA GLY A 172 -9.37 -13.65 -17.57
C GLY A 172 -8.42 -14.84 -17.52
N LEU A 173 -7.36 -14.83 -18.34
CA LEU A 173 -6.37 -15.91 -18.48
C LEU A 173 -5.06 -15.61 -17.73
N LYS A 174 -5.06 -14.62 -16.82
CA LYS A 174 -3.89 -14.31 -16.00
C LYS A 174 -3.56 -15.47 -15.06
N ASP A 175 -2.28 -15.85 -15.04
CA ASP A 175 -1.74 -16.98 -14.26
C ASP A 175 -2.45 -18.31 -14.57
N PHE A 176 -2.95 -18.46 -15.80
CA PHE A 176 -3.70 -19.64 -16.25
C PHE A 176 -2.86 -20.92 -16.17
N THR A 177 -3.24 -21.81 -15.27
CA THR A 177 -2.55 -23.07 -14.95
C THR A 177 -3.57 -24.21 -14.90
N ILE A 178 -3.39 -25.22 -15.75
CA ILE A 178 -4.41 -26.26 -15.97
C ILE A 178 -4.43 -27.38 -14.92
N ALA A 179 -3.30 -27.60 -14.25
CA ALA A 179 -3.08 -28.69 -13.31
C ALA A 179 -2.45 -28.18 -12.01
N GLY A 180 -2.89 -28.70 -10.87
CA GLY A 180 -2.45 -28.28 -9.55
C GLY A 180 -3.52 -28.40 -8.47
N LEU A 181 -3.14 -28.05 -7.24
CA LEU A 181 -4.09 -27.89 -6.13
C LEU A 181 -4.97 -26.66 -6.38
N PRO A 182 -6.28 -26.72 -6.09
CA PRO A 182 -7.13 -25.55 -6.22
C PRO A 182 -6.70 -24.47 -5.23
N GLY A 183 -6.51 -23.24 -5.70
CA GLY A 183 -6.15 -22.13 -4.84
C GLY A 183 -5.81 -20.88 -5.63
N THR A 184 -6.07 -19.71 -5.04
CA THR A 184 -5.54 -18.44 -5.52
C THR A 184 -4.50 -17.95 -4.53
N VAL A 185 -3.54 -17.19 -5.04
CA VAL A 185 -2.47 -16.59 -4.25
C VAL A 185 -2.49 -15.08 -4.36
N SER A 186 -2.03 -14.41 -3.32
CA SER A 186 -1.81 -12.97 -3.27
C SER A 186 -0.34 -12.69 -2.96
N SER A 187 0.18 -11.57 -3.43
CA SER A 187 1.54 -11.13 -3.12
C SER A 187 1.70 -10.89 -1.63
N LEU A 188 2.76 -11.44 -1.03
CA LEU A 188 3.09 -11.22 0.37
C LEU A 188 4.23 -10.21 0.47
N SER A 189 3.92 -8.98 0.87
CA SER A 189 4.90 -7.88 1.04
C SER A 189 5.21 -7.57 2.51
N VAL A 190 4.36 -8.03 3.44
CA VAL A 190 4.49 -7.81 4.88
C VAL A 190 4.48 -9.15 5.61
N LEU A 191 5.40 -9.36 6.54
CA LEU A 191 5.50 -10.57 7.34
C LEU A 191 5.70 -10.24 8.83
N GLN A 192 5.35 -11.17 9.70
CA GLN A 192 5.62 -11.08 11.14
C GLN A 192 7.01 -11.64 11.45
N GLY A 193 7.74 -10.96 12.31
CA GLY A 193 9.09 -11.30 12.73
C GLY A 193 9.30 -11.07 14.23
N ARG A 194 10.55 -11.20 14.66
CA ARG A 194 10.98 -10.81 16.00
C ARG A 194 11.88 -9.58 15.92
N SER A 195 11.76 -8.70 16.90
CA SER A 195 12.68 -7.60 17.10
C SER A 195 13.67 -7.89 18.24
N THR A 196 14.91 -7.46 18.05
CA THR A 196 15.94 -7.38 19.09
C THR A 196 16.44 -5.95 19.20
N ASN A 197 17.13 -5.64 20.30
CA ASN A 197 17.73 -4.32 20.51
C ASN A 197 16.71 -3.17 20.43
N VAL A 198 15.49 -3.39 20.92
CA VAL A 198 14.53 -2.31 21.10
C VAL A 198 15.01 -1.47 22.28
N MET A 199 15.77 -0.41 21.97
CA MET A 199 16.38 0.47 22.96
C MET A 199 15.31 1.28 23.68
N ILE A 200 15.27 1.21 25.01
CA ILE A 200 14.25 1.86 25.85
C ILE A 200 14.40 3.39 25.86
N ASP A 201 15.62 3.89 25.68
CA ASP A 201 16.00 5.32 25.72
C ASP A 201 16.14 5.96 24.33
N SER A 202 15.79 5.24 23.26
CA SER A 202 15.90 5.74 21.89
C SER A 202 14.76 6.72 21.55
N PRO A 203 15.02 7.79 20.76
CA PRO A 203 13.96 8.66 20.24
C PRO A 203 12.99 7.95 19.29
N THR A 204 13.35 6.77 18.78
CA THR A 204 12.48 5.94 17.92
C THR A 204 11.60 4.97 18.70
N THR A 205 11.75 4.90 20.03
CA THR A 205 10.98 4.00 20.90
C THR A 205 10.02 4.80 21.76
N THR A 206 8.73 4.49 21.66
CA THR A 206 7.73 4.98 22.62
C THR A 206 7.53 3.92 23.70
N VAL A 207 7.77 4.29 24.95
CA VAL A 207 7.56 3.40 26.10
C VAL A 207 6.34 3.88 26.89
N HIS A 208 5.35 3.01 27.03
CA HIS A 208 4.17 3.26 27.83
C HIS A 208 4.44 2.85 29.28
N TRP A 209 4.97 3.79 30.05
CA TRP A 209 5.23 3.59 31.48
C TRP A 209 3.92 3.48 32.27
N PRO A 210 3.92 2.75 33.41
CA PRO A 210 2.78 2.74 34.33
C PRO A 210 2.35 4.15 34.75
N ALA A 211 1.03 4.33 34.95
CA ALA A 211 0.49 5.63 35.34
C ALA A 211 1.06 6.09 36.70
N GLY A 212 1.43 7.36 36.79
CA GLY A 212 2.02 7.95 38.00
C GLY A 212 3.54 7.82 38.09
N SER A 213 4.19 7.21 37.10
CA SER A 213 5.64 7.14 37.07
C SER A 213 6.31 8.52 36.92
N THR A 214 7.41 8.74 37.64
CA THR A 214 8.08 10.05 37.68
C THR A 214 9.46 10.04 37.04
N SER A 215 10.28 9.03 37.34
CA SER A 215 11.59 8.83 36.71
C SER A 215 11.79 7.33 36.44
N PRO A 216 10.95 6.74 35.58
CA PRO A 216 10.94 5.31 35.39
C PRO A 216 12.15 4.84 34.58
N ASN A 217 12.67 3.68 34.95
CA ASN A 217 13.68 2.93 34.20
C ASN A 217 13.29 1.45 34.18
N LEU A 218 13.77 0.71 33.18
CA LEU A 218 13.55 -0.73 33.09
C LEU A 218 14.77 -1.48 33.64
N VAL A 219 14.52 -2.38 34.58
CA VAL A 219 15.57 -3.18 35.23
C VAL A 219 15.19 -4.65 35.23
N ARG A 220 16.19 -5.52 35.39
CA ARG A 220 15.99 -6.95 35.62
C ARG A 220 16.66 -7.37 36.91
N ASP A 221 16.08 -8.36 37.59
CA ASP A 221 16.74 -9.02 38.70
C ASP A 221 17.67 -10.15 38.22
N VAL A 222 18.35 -10.78 39.19
CA VAL A 222 19.26 -11.92 38.95
C VAL A 222 18.58 -13.16 38.34
N SER A 223 17.24 -13.25 38.40
CA SER A 223 16.45 -14.32 37.78
C SER A 223 16.01 -14.01 36.35
N GLY A 224 16.23 -12.77 35.89
CA GLY A 224 15.75 -12.28 34.60
C GLY A 224 14.32 -11.75 34.62
N THR A 225 13.69 -11.64 35.81
CA THR A 225 12.38 -11.01 35.95
C THR A 225 12.53 -9.51 35.78
N ILE A 226 11.58 -8.89 35.06
CA ILE A 226 11.65 -7.48 34.68
C ILE A 226 10.77 -6.63 35.60
N TYR A 227 11.31 -5.46 35.95
CA TYR A 227 10.66 -4.50 36.82
C TYR A 227 10.80 -3.10 36.22
N VAL A 228 9.80 -2.26 36.47
CA VAL A 228 9.96 -0.82 36.39
C VAL A 228 10.55 -0.35 37.71
N GLN A 229 11.72 0.28 37.63
CA GLN A 229 12.32 1.03 38.72
C GLN A 229 11.80 2.46 38.66
N ASP A 230 11.23 2.96 39.75
CA ASP A 230 10.87 4.37 39.91
C ASP A 230 11.41 4.89 41.25
N VAL A 231 11.10 6.12 41.63
CA VAL A 231 11.48 6.69 42.92
C VAL A 231 10.28 6.89 43.84
N ASP A 232 10.44 6.60 45.13
CA ASP A 232 9.47 7.01 46.15
C ASP A 232 9.59 8.51 46.49
N GLY A 233 8.70 9.01 47.34
CA GLY A 233 8.71 10.42 47.78
C GLY A 233 9.99 10.86 48.52
N ALA A 234 10.86 9.92 48.90
CA ALA A 234 12.17 10.18 49.50
C ALA A 234 13.32 10.04 48.49
N GLY A 235 13.02 9.83 47.20
CA GLY A 235 14.02 9.66 46.14
C GLY A 235 14.72 8.30 46.16
N LYS A 236 14.18 7.31 46.87
CA LYS A 236 14.73 5.95 46.94
C LYS A 236 14.05 5.05 45.92
N PRO A 237 14.77 4.03 45.39
CA PRO A 237 14.22 3.22 44.31
C PRO A 237 13.07 2.34 44.80
N THR A 238 12.05 2.23 43.95
CA THR A 238 10.94 1.28 44.10
C THR A 238 10.90 0.39 42.87
N TYR A 239 10.45 -0.85 43.02
CA TYR A 239 10.46 -1.83 41.94
C TYR A 239 9.07 -2.43 41.79
N GLN A 240 8.46 -2.26 40.63
CA GLN A 240 7.18 -2.86 40.30
C GLN A 240 7.38 -3.88 39.19
N GLN A 241 6.95 -5.12 39.42
CA GLN A 241 7.08 -6.17 38.41
C GLN A 241 6.14 -5.87 37.23
N VAL A 242 6.64 -6.07 36.00
CA VAL A 242 5.88 -5.80 34.78
C VAL A 242 6.02 -6.93 33.76
N GLY A 243 4.94 -7.18 33.03
CA GLY A 243 5.01 -7.80 31.70
C GLY A 243 5.31 -6.74 30.65
N TYR A 244 5.90 -7.15 29.54
CA TYR A 244 6.25 -6.23 28.46
C TYR A 244 5.90 -6.83 27.09
N ARG A 245 5.48 -5.98 26.14
CA ARG A 245 5.19 -6.36 24.75
C ARG A 245 5.78 -5.31 23.80
N PRO A 246 7.04 -5.48 23.38
CA PRO A 246 7.65 -4.62 22.37
C PRO A 246 7.14 -4.99 20.99
N THR A 247 6.84 -3.98 20.18
CA THR A 247 6.52 -4.12 18.77
C THR A 247 7.36 -3.14 17.96
N THR A 248 7.83 -3.56 16.79
CA THR A 248 8.62 -2.71 15.89
C THR A 248 8.02 -2.73 14.49
N ASP A 249 7.82 -1.55 13.88
CA ASP A 249 7.44 -1.41 12.49
C ASP A 249 8.65 -1.02 11.65
N THR A 250 9.05 -1.89 10.72
CA THR A 250 10.23 -1.68 9.87
C THR A 250 10.08 -0.56 8.83
N VAL A 251 8.84 -0.22 8.46
CA VAL A 251 8.57 0.87 7.52
C VAL A 251 8.97 2.19 8.16
N THR A 252 8.37 2.47 9.33
CA THR A 252 8.60 3.70 10.09
C THR A 252 9.90 3.67 10.89
N GLY A 253 10.41 2.48 11.23
CA GLY A 253 11.54 2.31 12.14
C GLY A 253 11.19 2.63 13.60
N LEU A 254 9.91 2.79 13.91
CA LEU A 254 9.44 3.09 15.25
C LEU A 254 9.17 1.81 16.01
N SER A 255 9.46 1.85 17.31
CA SER A 255 9.11 0.79 18.25
C SER A 255 8.16 1.30 19.32
N ASP A 256 7.26 0.43 19.76
CA ASP A 256 6.34 0.68 20.85
C ASP A 256 6.52 -0.40 21.92
N VAL A 257 6.72 0.01 23.17
CA VAL A 257 6.89 -0.90 24.31
C VAL A 257 5.76 -0.66 25.30
N ALA A 258 4.79 -1.57 25.29
CA ALA A 258 3.73 -1.58 26.29
C ALA A 258 4.19 -2.34 27.55
N LEU A 259 4.17 -1.67 28.70
CA LEU A 259 4.45 -2.26 30.01
C LEU A 259 3.14 -2.47 30.78
N SER A 260 2.96 -3.64 31.37
CA SER A 260 1.75 -4.00 32.13
C SER A 260 2.14 -4.46 33.54
N PRO A 261 1.82 -3.68 34.58
CA PRO A 261 2.09 -4.07 35.97
C PRO A 261 1.45 -5.40 36.33
N SER A 262 2.22 -6.27 37.00
CA SER A 262 1.72 -7.56 37.50
C SER A 262 1.37 -7.56 38.99
N GLY A 263 1.47 -6.41 39.66
CA GLY A 263 1.17 -6.24 41.08
C GLY A 263 1.65 -4.91 41.66
N PRO A 264 1.48 -4.67 42.97
CA PRO A 264 2.08 -3.53 43.66
C PRO A 264 3.61 -3.63 43.70
N PRO A 265 4.32 -2.56 44.10
CA PRO A 265 5.77 -2.60 44.31
C PRO A 265 6.19 -3.78 45.19
N VAL A 266 7.34 -4.39 44.86
CA VAL A 266 7.88 -5.56 45.56
C VAL A 266 8.27 -5.22 47.00
N PHE A 267 8.77 -4.00 47.18
CA PHE A 267 9.15 -3.45 48.47
C PHE A 267 8.30 -2.24 48.78
N GLN A 268 7.87 -2.16 50.03
CA GLN A 268 7.17 -1.03 50.59
C GLN A 268 7.78 -0.67 51.94
N SER A 269 7.50 0.54 52.41
CA SER A 269 7.83 0.90 53.78
C SER A 269 7.11 -0.05 54.74
N PRO A 270 7.82 -0.62 55.74
CA PRO A 270 7.23 -1.53 56.71
C PRO A 270 6.14 -0.83 57.51
N ALA A 271 5.00 -1.49 57.69
CA ALA A 271 4.02 -1.07 58.69
C ALA A 271 4.56 -1.32 60.11
N ALA A 272 3.95 -0.69 61.12
CA ALA A 272 4.26 -0.98 62.51
C ALA A 272 4.09 -2.48 62.82
N VAL A 273 5.04 -3.04 63.54
CA VAL A 273 4.98 -4.42 64.01
C VAL A 273 3.93 -4.48 65.10
N ALA A 274 2.80 -5.12 64.80
CA ALA A 274 1.66 -5.20 65.71
C ALA A 274 1.99 -6.00 66.99
N SER A 275 1.28 -5.66 68.07
CA SER A 275 1.26 -6.44 69.29
C SER A 275 0.85 -7.89 69.04
N ARG A 276 1.51 -8.82 69.73
CA ARG A 276 1.18 -10.25 69.69
C ARG A 276 1.00 -10.78 71.11
N ALA A 277 0.09 -11.73 71.28
CA ALA A 277 -0.04 -12.48 72.53
C ALA A 277 1.30 -13.11 72.94
N ILE A 278 1.68 -12.90 74.20
CA ILE A 278 2.81 -13.56 74.83
C ILE A 278 2.31 -14.91 75.34
N GLY A 279 2.95 -15.99 74.87
CA GLY A 279 2.77 -17.33 75.44
C GLY A 279 3.48 -17.43 76.79
N VAL A 280 4.36 -18.42 76.94
CA VAL A 280 5.24 -18.49 78.11
C VAL A 280 6.52 -17.69 77.82
N PRO A 281 6.78 -16.56 78.52
CA PRO A 281 8.01 -15.82 78.33
C PRO A 281 9.21 -16.56 78.94
N SER A 282 10.37 -16.45 78.30
CA SER A 282 11.65 -16.87 78.86
C SER A 282 12.15 -15.79 79.83
N LEU A 283 12.11 -16.08 81.13
CA LEU A 283 12.53 -15.14 82.17
C LEU A 283 13.98 -15.43 82.54
N LEU A 284 14.85 -14.43 82.41
CA LEU A 284 16.30 -14.56 82.60
C LEU A 284 16.81 -13.55 83.63
N ASP A 285 17.86 -13.92 84.36
CA ASP A 285 18.60 -12.98 85.20
C ASP A 285 19.62 -12.15 84.40
N ASN A 286 20.33 -11.27 85.10
CA ASN A 286 21.36 -10.41 84.50
C ASN A 286 22.53 -11.21 83.87
N THR A 287 22.73 -12.48 84.24
CA THR A 287 23.72 -13.42 83.68
C THR A 287 23.19 -14.33 82.57
N ASN A 288 21.92 -14.18 82.19
CA ASN A 288 21.17 -15.02 81.23
C ASN A 288 20.77 -16.40 81.77
N ALA A 289 20.77 -16.63 83.08
CA ALA A 289 20.27 -17.87 83.66
C ALA A 289 18.73 -17.85 83.79
N PRO A 290 18.02 -18.96 83.51
CA PRO A 290 16.56 -19.02 83.63
C PRO A 290 16.05 -18.83 85.06
N ILE A 291 14.97 -18.07 85.21
CA ILE A 291 14.30 -17.81 86.48
C ILE A 291 12.98 -18.61 86.54
N ALA A 292 12.97 -19.70 87.30
CA ALA A 292 11.76 -20.51 87.51
C ALA A 292 10.78 -19.85 88.51
N GLY A 293 9.48 -20.10 88.31
CA GLY A 293 8.41 -19.67 89.22
C GLY A 293 8.17 -18.16 89.26
N ALA A 294 8.57 -17.44 88.22
CA ALA A 294 8.40 -16.00 88.09
C ALA A 294 7.36 -15.63 87.02
N SER A 295 6.92 -14.38 87.01
CA SER A 295 5.96 -13.86 86.01
C SER A 295 6.40 -12.49 85.51
N LEU A 296 6.11 -12.19 84.25
CA LEU A 296 6.34 -10.87 83.64
C LEU A 296 5.18 -9.94 83.94
N VAL A 297 5.46 -8.79 84.54
CA VAL A 297 4.48 -7.74 84.87
C VAL A 297 4.96 -6.38 84.37
N GLN A 298 4.05 -5.44 84.17
CA GLN A 298 4.33 -4.07 83.74
C GLN A 298 3.63 -3.08 84.68
N ALA A 299 4.35 -2.03 85.08
CA ALA A 299 3.81 -0.94 85.88
C ALA A 299 3.13 0.12 84.99
N ASP A 300 2.30 0.99 85.59
CA ASP A 300 1.58 2.05 84.86
C ASP A 300 2.50 3.08 84.19
N ASP A 301 3.77 3.17 84.62
CA ASP A 301 4.80 4.02 84.01
C ASP A 301 5.44 3.38 82.75
N GLY A 302 4.99 2.19 82.35
CA GLY A 302 5.46 1.47 81.17
C GLY A 302 6.65 0.53 81.41
N ARG A 303 7.31 0.58 82.56
CA ARG A 303 8.48 -0.27 82.86
C ARG A 303 8.09 -1.71 83.13
N TYR A 304 8.91 -2.63 82.64
CA TYR A 304 8.73 -4.07 82.80
C TYR A 304 9.45 -4.61 84.04
N PHE A 305 8.85 -5.60 84.70
CA PHE A 305 9.41 -6.25 85.88
C PHE A 305 9.20 -7.76 85.85
N ILE A 306 10.13 -8.50 86.45
CA ILE A 306 9.99 -9.92 86.76
C ILE A 306 9.55 -10.05 88.22
N LEU A 307 8.34 -10.57 88.45
CA LEU A 307 7.80 -10.85 89.78
C LEU A 307 8.19 -12.26 90.23
N LYS A 308 8.94 -12.37 91.33
CA LYS A 308 9.32 -13.65 91.94
C LYS A 308 9.19 -13.57 93.46
N ALA A 309 8.38 -14.44 94.05
CA ALA A 309 8.19 -14.54 95.50
C ALA A 309 7.88 -13.19 96.21
N GLY A 310 7.12 -12.30 95.54
CA GLY A 310 6.73 -10.97 96.08
C GLY A 310 7.70 -9.82 95.80
N ASN A 311 8.84 -10.10 95.17
CA ASN A 311 9.83 -9.11 94.76
C ASN A 311 9.76 -8.81 93.26
N TYR A 312 9.97 -7.54 92.89
CA TYR A 312 9.91 -7.04 91.52
C TYR A 312 11.30 -6.61 91.06
N TYR A 313 11.81 -7.24 90.00
CA TYR A 313 13.12 -6.93 89.41
C TYR A 313 12.91 -6.22 88.08
N GLN A 314 13.43 -4.99 87.91
CA GLN A 314 13.31 -4.25 86.65
C GLN A 314 13.91 -5.07 85.51
N ALA A 315 13.19 -5.18 84.41
CA ALA A 315 13.55 -6.03 83.29
C ALA A 315 13.41 -5.30 81.95
N SER A 316 14.16 -5.75 80.96
CA SER A 316 13.93 -5.41 79.56
C SER A 316 13.27 -6.58 78.85
N LEU A 317 12.36 -6.25 77.95
CA LEU A 317 11.64 -7.19 77.10
C LEU A 317 12.35 -7.30 75.75
N GLY A 318 12.76 -8.51 75.37
CA GLY A 318 13.29 -8.85 74.06
C GLY A 318 12.35 -9.78 73.31
N PHE A 319 12.03 -9.47 72.05
CA PHE A 319 11.13 -10.29 71.24
C PHE A 319 11.46 -10.18 69.74
N GLY A 320 10.87 -11.04 68.92
CA GLY A 320 10.99 -10.99 67.45
C GLY A 320 9.64 -11.11 66.75
N THR A 321 9.66 -10.97 65.42
CA THR A 321 8.46 -11.00 64.55
C THR A 321 7.68 -12.30 64.60
N SER A 322 8.33 -13.41 64.93
CA SER A 322 7.70 -14.71 65.22
C SER A 322 8.59 -15.49 66.19
N GLY A 323 8.18 -15.65 67.45
CA GLY A 323 8.98 -16.44 68.41
C GLY A 323 8.77 -16.12 69.88
N THR A 324 9.63 -16.72 70.70
CA THR A 324 9.64 -16.60 72.17
C THR A 324 9.95 -15.17 72.60
N VAL A 325 9.22 -14.70 73.60
CA VAL A 325 9.50 -13.42 74.27
C VAL A 325 10.42 -13.70 75.45
N THR A 326 11.48 -12.92 75.57
CA THR A 326 12.46 -13.00 76.67
C THR A 326 12.31 -11.77 77.54
N ALA A 327 12.26 -11.92 78.86
CA ALA A 327 12.41 -10.80 79.78
C ALA A 327 13.68 -11.01 80.60
N LYS A 328 14.57 -10.03 80.59
CA LYS A 328 15.85 -10.11 81.28
C LYS A 328 15.90 -9.09 82.41
N ALA A 329 16.14 -9.54 83.64
CA ALA A 329 16.35 -8.65 84.77
C ALA A 329 17.64 -7.83 84.57
N ALA A 330 17.56 -6.52 84.82
CA ALA A 330 18.72 -5.63 84.81
C ALA A 330 19.70 -5.97 85.97
N ASP A 331 19.13 -6.25 87.14
CA ASP A 331 19.84 -6.67 88.35
C ASP A 331 18.92 -7.59 89.18
N MET A 332 19.52 -8.57 89.87
CA MET A 332 18.84 -9.48 90.79
C MET A 332 19.13 -9.18 92.27
N THR A 333 19.99 -8.20 92.56
CA THR A 333 20.43 -7.88 93.92
C THR A 333 19.60 -6.79 94.59
N SER A 334 18.89 -5.97 93.79
CA SER A 334 18.11 -4.82 94.27
C SER A 334 16.62 -4.93 93.90
N PRO A 335 15.83 -5.79 94.57
CA PRO A 335 14.39 -5.91 94.31
C PRO A 335 13.59 -4.71 94.82
N LEU A 336 12.52 -4.37 94.11
CA LEU A 336 11.42 -3.56 94.63
C LEU A 336 10.35 -4.46 95.26
N THR A 337 9.49 -3.87 96.08
CA THR A 337 8.37 -4.51 96.76
C THR A 337 7.05 -3.89 96.33
N ALA A 338 5.91 -4.48 96.73
CA ALA A 338 4.60 -3.93 96.41
C ALA A 338 4.36 -2.50 96.94
N ALA A 339 5.10 -2.07 97.97
CA ALA A 339 4.99 -0.72 98.54
C ALA A 339 5.62 0.37 97.65
N ASP A 340 6.49 -0.02 96.70
CA ASP A 340 7.19 0.90 95.81
C ASP A 340 6.33 1.31 94.59
N PHE A 341 5.13 0.76 94.46
CA PHE A 341 4.21 1.03 93.36
C PHE A 341 2.90 1.68 93.85
N SER A 342 2.47 2.76 93.20
CA SER A 342 1.16 3.39 93.46
C SER A 342 -0.01 2.50 93.05
N THR A 343 0.22 1.66 92.05
CA THR A 343 -0.69 0.70 91.44
C THR A 343 0.10 -0.56 91.16
N LEU A 344 -0.42 -1.72 91.57
CA LEU A 344 0.31 -2.98 91.44
C LEU A 344 0.55 -3.31 89.95
N PRO A 345 1.80 -3.66 89.56
CA PRO A 345 2.11 -4.06 88.19
C PRO A 345 1.23 -5.22 87.70
N ALA A 346 0.70 -5.08 86.49
CA ALA A 346 -0.21 -6.05 85.89
C ALA A 346 0.54 -7.05 85.00
N THR A 347 0.02 -8.28 84.86
CA THR A 347 0.62 -9.31 84.00
C THR A 347 0.67 -8.85 82.54
N VAL A 348 1.83 -8.99 81.91
CA VAL A 348 2.01 -8.65 80.48
C VAL A 348 1.58 -9.84 79.64
N THR A 349 0.51 -9.65 78.86
CA THR A 349 -0.06 -10.69 78.00
C THR A 349 0.20 -10.44 76.52
N GLN A 350 0.74 -9.27 76.14
CA GLN A 350 1.02 -8.91 74.74
C GLN A 350 2.36 -8.17 74.61
N THR A 351 3.04 -8.34 73.49
CA THR A 351 4.20 -7.50 73.14
C THR A 351 3.75 -6.07 72.80
N PRO A 352 4.57 -5.05 73.09
CA PRO A 352 4.29 -3.69 72.63
C PRO A 352 4.38 -3.62 71.10
N PRO A 353 3.58 -2.74 70.45
CA PRO A 353 3.77 -2.46 69.03
C PRO A 353 5.05 -1.64 68.83
N VAL A 354 5.78 -1.89 67.74
CA VAL A 354 7.03 -1.20 67.40
C VAL A 354 6.90 -0.59 66.01
N ASP A 355 7.11 0.72 65.89
CA ASP A 355 6.95 1.44 64.64
C ASP A 355 8.32 1.86 64.08
N PRO A 356 8.75 1.31 62.92
CA PRO A 356 10.02 1.68 62.28
C PRO A 356 10.14 3.18 61.93
N ALA A 357 9.03 3.92 61.88
CA ALA A 357 9.05 5.35 61.60
C ALA A 357 9.43 6.19 62.84
N THR A 358 9.16 5.70 64.05
CA THR A 358 9.42 6.44 65.30
C THR A 358 10.46 5.78 66.19
N ASP A 359 10.62 4.45 66.10
CA ASP A 359 11.55 3.68 66.91
C ASP A 359 12.87 3.44 66.14
N PRO A 360 14.04 3.72 66.74
CA PRO A 360 15.33 3.54 66.08
C PRO A 360 15.58 2.11 65.59
N VAL A 361 16.05 1.99 64.35
CA VAL A 361 16.40 0.72 63.72
C VAL A 361 17.92 0.61 63.56
N ALA A 362 18.52 -0.37 64.24
CA ALA A 362 19.89 -0.79 64.01
C ALA A 362 19.93 -1.84 62.90
N PHE A 363 20.90 -1.73 61.99
CA PHE A 363 21.07 -2.67 60.87
C PHE A 363 22.31 -3.52 61.09
N GLN A 364 22.20 -4.82 60.84
CA GLN A 364 23.31 -5.77 60.94
C GLN A 364 23.37 -6.69 59.73
N ASP A 365 24.58 -7.08 59.35
CA ASP A 365 24.80 -8.11 58.34
C ASP A 365 24.57 -9.54 58.90
N ALA A 366 24.73 -10.55 58.04
CA ALA A 366 24.52 -11.94 58.41
C ALA A 366 25.53 -12.45 59.47
N SER A 367 26.65 -11.77 59.67
CA SER A 367 27.63 -12.06 60.72
C SER A 367 27.37 -11.32 62.04
N GLY A 368 26.41 -10.38 62.05
CA GLY A 368 26.07 -9.55 63.21
C GLY A 368 26.87 -8.24 63.28
N VAL A 369 27.63 -7.90 62.25
CA VAL A 369 28.37 -6.63 62.17
C VAL A 369 27.40 -5.50 61.82
N SER A 370 27.55 -4.36 62.48
CA SER A 370 26.68 -3.19 62.25
C SER A 370 26.89 -2.60 60.86
N LEU A 371 25.78 -2.35 60.17
CA LEU A 371 25.71 -1.65 58.89
C LEU A 371 25.47 -0.15 59.12
N SER A 372 25.87 0.69 58.18
CA SER A 372 25.66 2.13 58.28
C SER A 372 24.17 2.48 58.18
N ALA A 373 23.63 3.13 59.21
CA ALA A 373 22.23 3.58 59.24
C ALA A 373 21.91 4.60 58.13
N SER A 374 22.90 5.35 57.61
CA SER A 374 22.69 6.29 56.51
C SER A 374 22.62 5.61 55.13
N ALA A 375 23.13 4.39 55.03
CA ALA A 375 23.18 3.60 53.80
C ALA A 375 22.26 2.37 53.87
N SER A 376 21.43 2.25 54.91
CA SER A 376 20.55 1.11 55.12
C SER A 376 19.13 1.52 55.44
N ARG A 377 18.16 0.76 54.93
CA ARG A 377 16.74 0.99 55.16
C ARG A 377 16.03 -0.34 55.39
N LEU A 378 15.05 -0.33 56.29
CA LEU A 378 14.14 -1.45 56.47
C LEU A 378 12.98 -1.34 55.47
N LEU A 379 12.73 -2.45 54.77
CA LEU A 379 11.65 -2.62 53.81
C LEU A 379 10.83 -3.85 54.18
N GLN A 380 9.62 -3.93 53.63
CA GLN A 380 8.74 -5.09 53.74
C GLN A 380 8.27 -5.52 52.36
N ARG A 381 8.13 -6.83 52.15
CA ARG A 381 7.51 -7.40 50.95
C ARG A 381 6.01 -7.60 51.15
N ASN A 382 5.29 -7.77 50.04
CA ASN A 382 3.85 -8.05 50.05
C ASN A 382 3.44 -9.33 50.79
N ASN A 383 4.37 -10.26 50.99
CA ASN A 383 4.14 -11.47 51.80
C ASN A 383 4.40 -11.28 53.31
N GLY A 384 4.68 -10.04 53.76
CA GLY A 384 4.94 -9.70 55.16
C GLY A 384 6.38 -9.90 55.63
N THR A 385 7.27 -10.45 54.79
CA THR A 385 8.69 -10.63 55.13
C THR A 385 9.45 -9.31 55.09
N TYR A 386 10.48 -9.18 55.92
CA TYR A 386 11.30 -7.97 56.03
C TYR A 386 12.59 -8.11 55.23
N VAL A 387 13.07 -6.97 54.72
CA VAL A 387 14.24 -6.87 53.87
C VAL A 387 15.07 -5.66 54.29
N ILE A 388 16.38 -5.81 54.32
CA ILE A 388 17.32 -4.70 54.48
C ILE A 388 17.80 -4.30 53.09
N GLU A 389 17.51 -3.07 52.70
CA GLU A 389 18.18 -2.41 51.58
C GLU A 389 19.52 -1.87 52.08
N VAL A 390 20.59 -2.11 51.31
CA VAL A 390 21.92 -1.55 51.54
C VAL A 390 22.38 -0.84 50.28
N ASP A 391 22.64 0.46 50.38
CA ASP A 391 23.27 1.27 49.33
C ASP A 391 24.77 0.96 49.27
N THR A 392 25.22 0.45 48.13
CA THR A 392 26.62 0.09 47.89
C THR A 392 27.39 1.18 47.13
N GLY A 393 26.76 2.32 46.84
CA GLY A 393 27.31 3.43 46.09
C GLY A 393 27.04 3.34 44.58
N GLY A 394 27.09 4.49 43.92
CA GLY A 394 26.86 4.60 42.48
C GLY A 394 25.44 4.24 42.04
N GLY A 395 24.45 4.35 42.94
CA GLY A 395 23.05 3.99 42.67
C GLY A 395 22.76 2.48 42.73
N ASN A 396 23.69 1.67 43.24
CA ASN A 396 23.52 0.23 43.34
C ASN A 396 23.04 -0.19 44.74
N PHE A 397 21.96 -0.97 44.77
CA PHE A 397 21.33 -1.42 46.01
C PHE A 397 21.32 -2.93 46.11
N ARG A 398 21.53 -3.44 47.33
CA ARG A 398 21.42 -4.87 47.67
C ARG A 398 20.29 -5.07 48.66
N TYR A 399 19.48 -6.09 48.43
CA TYR A 399 18.30 -6.40 49.23
C TYR A 399 18.51 -7.76 49.90
N HIS A 400 18.67 -7.73 51.23
CA HIS A 400 18.90 -8.92 52.06
C HIS A 400 17.65 -9.26 52.86
N ASP A 401 17.25 -10.54 52.89
CA ASP A 401 16.20 -10.99 53.80
C ASP A 401 16.57 -10.71 55.25
N ALA A 402 15.64 -10.19 56.03
CA ALA A 402 15.89 -9.68 57.36
C ALA A 402 15.07 -10.39 58.44
N ALA A 403 15.72 -10.74 59.54
CA ALA A 403 15.08 -11.08 60.80
C ALA A 403 15.07 -9.85 61.70
N LEU A 404 13.93 -9.59 62.35
CA LEU A 404 13.78 -8.48 63.28
C LEU A 404 13.80 -8.97 64.72
N THR A 405 14.60 -8.32 65.55
CA THR A 405 14.54 -8.41 67.00
C THR A 405 14.26 -7.03 67.57
N MET A 406 13.43 -6.96 68.60
CA MET A 406 13.04 -5.73 69.28
C MET A 406 13.42 -5.82 70.75
N SER A 407 13.74 -4.68 71.34
CA SER A 407 13.96 -4.52 72.76
C SER A 407 13.16 -3.33 73.28
N ASP A 408 12.45 -3.53 74.40
CA ASP A 408 11.70 -2.49 75.12
C ASP A 408 12.02 -2.56 76.61
N ASP A 409 12.50 -1.48 77.19
CA ASP A 409 12.76 -1.35 78.63
C ASP A 409 11.69 -0.51 79.37
N GLY A 410 10.63 -0.13 78.66
CA GLY A 410 9.54 0.74 79.11
C GLY A 410 9.80 2.23 78.89
N THR A 411 11.03 2.62 78.55
CA THR A 411 11.41 4.02 78.25
C THR A 411 11.86 4.18 76.81
N THR A 412 12.64 3.23 76.29
CA THR A 412 13.19 3.22 74.94
C THR A 412 12.81 1.93 74.24
N ARG A 413 12.31 2.08 73.02
CA ARG A 413 12.09 0.96 72.09
C ARG A 413 13.16 1.00 71.02
N THR A 414 13.78 -0.14 70.77
CA THR A 414 14.75 -0.29 69.70
C THR A 414 14.44 -1.53 68.89
N MET A 415 14.79 -1.47 67.61
CA MET A 415 14.69 -2.59 66.70
C MET A 415 16.05 -2.87 66.08
N THR A 416 16.39 -4.14 65.93
CA THR A 416 17.53 -4.59 65.14
C THR A 416 17.02 -5.41 63.96
N ALA A 417 17.33 -4.95 62.76
CA ALA A 417 17.15 -5.71 61.53
C ALA A 417 18.47 -6.38 61.17
N ARG A 418 18.51 -7.71 61.19
CA ARG A 418 19.70 -8.49 60.86
C ARG A 418 19.47 -9.31 59.58
N ALA A 419 20.41 -9.23 58.64
CA ALA A 419 20.35 -10.07 57.45
C ALA A 419 20.42 -11.56 57.82
N VAL A 420 19.56 -12.39 57.24
CA VAL A 420 19.47 -13.83 57.52
C VAL A 420 20.58 -14.61 56.80
N SER A 421 21.08 -14.07 55.69
CA SER A 421 22.07 -14.69 54.82
C SER A 421 22.92 -13.63 54.11
N THR A 422 24.07 -14.03 53.57
CA THR A 422 24.91 -13.19 52.71
C THR A 422 24.37 -13.05 51.28
N THR A 423 23.39 -13.87 50.90
CA THR A 423 22.68 -13.76 49.62
C THR A 423 21.85 -12.48 49.55
N TYR A 424 21.81 -11.86 48.37
CA TYR A 424 21.05 -10.64 48.12
C TYR A 424 20.34 -10.68 46.77
N GLN A 425 19.23 -9.98 46.69
CA GLN A 425 18.65 -9.56 45.42
C GLN A 425 19.29 -8.24 45.00
N SER A 426 19.48 -8.06 43.69
CA SER A 426 19.93 -6.81 43.08
C SER A 426 19.24 -6.65 41.74
N PHE A 427 19.18 -5.42 41.26
CA PHE A 427 18.56 -5.07 39.99
C PHE A 427 19.60 -4.39 39.11
N THR A 428 19.62 -4.77 37.83
CA THR A 428 20.53 -4.21 36.82
C THR A 428 19.72 -3.60 35.70
N ASP A 429 20.19 -2.49 35.16
CA ASP A 429 19.58 -1.83 34.01
C ASP A 429 19.37 -2.77 32.81
N LEU A 430 18.22 -2.61 32.18
CA LEU A 430 17.81 -3.31 30.96
C LEU A 430 17.61 -2.27 29.84
N PRO A 431 18.71 -1.87 29.16
CA PRO A 431 18.66 -0.78 28.18
C PRO A 431 17.91 -1.16 26.89
N SER A 432 17.75 -2.44 26.62
CA SER A 432 17.01 -2.92 25.47
C SER A 432 16.19 -4.17 25.77
N VAL A 433 15.13 -4.35 24.97
CA VAL A 433 14.25 -5.51 25.03
C VAL A 433 14.08 -6.13 23.64
N SER A 434 13.52 -7.34 23.62
CA SER A 434 13.17 -8.06 22.40
C SER A 434 11.67 -8.29 22.35
N GLY A 435 11.08 -8.23 21.16
CA GLY A 435 9.65 -8.40 20.96
C GLY A 435 9.30 -8.89 19.57
N ASP A 436 8.18 -8.42 19.07
CA ASP A 436 7.68 -8.78 17.75
C ASP A 436 7.96 -7.64 16.76
N SER A 437 8.06 -7.97 15.47
CA SER A 437 8.23 -6.99 14.40
C SER A 437 7.25 -7.22 13.26
N THR A 438 6.76 -6.12 12.68
CA THR A 438 6.08 -6.14 11.39
C THR A 438 7.09 -5.73 10.33
N VAL A 439 7.45 -6.69 9.49
CA VAL A 439 8.52 -6.60 8.50
C VAL A 439 7.90 -6.34 7.13
N THR A 440 8.21 -5.21 6.52
CA THR A 440 7.93 -4.97 5.11
C THR A 440 9.16 -5.34 4.31
N ILE A 441 8.98 -6.13 3.25
CA ILE A 441 10.08 -6.61 2.40
C ILE A 441 10.59 -5.44 1.57
N ASP A 442 11.70 -4.85 1.99
CA ASP A 442 12.36 -3.72 1.31
C ASP A 442 13.86 -4.03 1.18
N PRO A 443 14.44 -4.13 -0.04
CA PRO A 443 15.86 -4.40 -0.23
C PRO A 443 16.79 -3.37 0.42
N ALA A 444 16.31 -2.16 0.75
CA ALA A 444 17.13 -1.18 1.47
C ALA A 444 17.37 -1.54 2.95
N LYS A 445 16.47 -2.31 3.56
CA LYS A 445 16.48 -2.63 5.00
C LYS A 445 16.46 -4.12 5.29
N VAL A 446 16.09 -4.95 4.32
CA VAL A 446 15.90 -6.39 4.47
C VAL A 446 16.93 -7.12 3.64
N SER A 447 17.80 -7.87 4.32
CA SER A 447 18.67 -8.87 3.68
C SER A 447 17.97 -10.22 3.72
N VAL A 448 17.83 -10.86 2.55
CA VAL A 448 17.16 -12.15 2.44
C VAL A 448 18.17 -13.25 2.19
N ASN A 449 18.23 -14.22 3.10
CA ASN A 449 18.93 -15.48 2.90
C ASN A 449 17.91 -16.52 2.44
N TYR A 450 18.11 -17.09 1.27
CA TYR A 450 17.25 -18.14 0.73
C TYR A 450 17.98 -19.48 0.75
N THR A 451 17.40 -20.48 1.39
CA THR A 451 17.91 -21.86 1.41
C THR A 451 17.04 -22.72 0.51
N ASP A 452 17.65 -23.29 -0.53
CA ASP A 452 16.98 -24.21 -1.43
C ASP A 452 16.72 -25.57 -0.74
N ARG A 453 15.95 -26.43 -1.40
CA ARG A 453 15.69 -27.78 -0.91
C ARG A 453 16.92 -28.66 -0.72
N ASN A 454 18.03 -28.38 -1.42
CA ASN A 454 19.29 -29.11 -1.24
C ASN A 454 20.07 -28.63 0.00
N GLY A 455 19.54 -27.64 0.72
CA GLY A 455 20.17 -27.03 1.89
C GLY A 455 21.21 -25.95 1.52
N VAL A 456 21.32 -25.58 0.25
CA VAL A 456 22.26 -24.55 -0.19
C VAL A 456 21.65 -23.18 0.10
N THR A 457 22.38 -22.36 0.86
CA THR A 457 21.93 -21.02 1.23
C THR A 457 22.58 -19.96 0.35
N TYR A 458 21.76 -19.08 -0.18
CA TYR A 458 22.12 -17.96 -1.02
C TYR A 458 21.76 -16.67 -0.29
N GLY A 459 22.78 -15.86 0.02
CA GLY A 459 22.61 -14.61 0.75
C GLY A 459 22.24 -13.45 -0.16
N ASN A 460 21.47 -12.51 0.40
CA ASN A 460 21.07 -11.25 -0.22
C ASN A 460 20.43 -11.43 -1.61
N VAL A 461 19.45 -12.33 -1.71
CA VAL A 461 18.77 -12.62 -2.99
C VAL A 461 17.70 -11.58 -3.36
N LEU A 462 17.31 -10.69 -2.45
CA LEU A 462 16.24 -9.73 -2.70
C LEU A 462 16.68 -8.61 -3.66
N GLY A 463 15.84 -8.34 -4.65
CA GLY A 463 16.00 -7.25 -5.60
C GLY A 463 14.66 -6.74 -6.12
N LEU A 464 14.74 -5.93 -7.17
CA LEU A 464 13.58 -5.39 -7.89
C LEU A 464 13.55 -5.93 -9.31
N ASP A 465 12.36 -6.24 -9.82
CA ASP A 465 12.16 -6.55 -11.24
C ASP A 465 12.07 -5.25 -12.08
N ALA A 466 11.92 -5.41 -13.40
CA ALA A 466 11.80 -4.29 -14.34
C ALA A 466 10.54 -3.41 -14.13
N SER A 467 9.56 -3.91 -13.36
CA SER A 467 8.33 -3.20 -12.99
C SER A 467 8.39 -2.60 -11.58
N GLY A 468 9.53 -2.74 -10.87
CA GLY A 468 9.71 -2.26 -9.51
C GLY A 468 9.10 -3.15 -8.43
N ASN A 469 8.71 -4.40 -8.73
CA ASN A 469 8.22 -5.34 -7.72
C ASN A 469 9.39 -6.06 -7.05
N TYR A 470 9.20 -6.43 -5.77
CA TYR A 470 10.17 -7.20 -5.01
C TYR A 470 10.27 -8.64 -5.53
N VAL A 471 11.48 -9.06 -5.90
CA VAL A 471 11.76 -10.41 -6.41
C VAL A 471 13.01 -10.98 -5.77
N PHE A 472 13.05 -12.30 -5.66
CA PHE A 472 14.20 -13.05 -5.19
C PHE A 472 14.95 -13.54 -6.42
N ASN A 473 16.19 -13.08 -6.59
CA ASN A 473 17.08 -13.52 -7.65
C ASN A 473 17.71 -14.85 -7.24
N LEU A 474 17.12 -15.95 -7.70
CA LEU A 474 17.54 -17.30 -7.32
C LEU A 474 18.62 -17.80 -8.30
N PRO A 475 19.71 -18.38 -7.81
CA PRO A 475 20.87 -18.73 -8.63
C PRO A 475 20.69 -19.99 -9.49
N GLN A 476 19.69 -20.81 -9.21
CA GLN A 476 19.39 -21.98 -10.04
C GLN A 476 18.64 -21.51 -11.30
N SER A 477 19.30 -21.55 -12.46
CA SER A 477 18.70 -21.37 -13.79
C SER A 477 17.94 -20.04 -14.02
N ALA A 478 18.44 -18.91 -13.49
CA ALA A 478 17.82 -17.58 -13.65
C ALA A 478 16.35 -17.51 -13.16
N LYS A 479 15.98 -18.34 -12.19
CA LYS A 479 14.66 -18.29 -11.55
C LYS A 479 14.52 -16.98 -10.80
N THR A 480 13.43 -16.25 -11.05
CA THR A 480 12.97 -15.21 -10.14
C THR A 480 11.85 -15.78 -9.28
N GLY A 481 11.89 -15.48 -7.98
CA GLY A 481 10.90 -15.88 -7.00
C GLY A 481 10.13 -14.69 -6.46
N THR A 482 8.83 -14.83 -6.25
CA THR A 482 8.04 -13.85 -5.49
C THR A 482 7.39 -14.54 -4.30
N LEU A 483 7.33 -13.86 -3.16
CA LEU A 483 6.63 -14.37 -1.99
C LEU A 483 5.13 -14.21 -2.17
N VAL A 484 4.40 -15.29 -1.94
CA VAL A 484 2.96 -15.30 -2.04
C VAL A 484 2.32 -16.04 -0.87
N THR A 485 1.08 -15.67 -0.57
CA THR A 485 0.22 -16.32 0.42
C THR A 485 -1.02 -16.86 -0.28
N ALA A 486 -1.35 -18.12 -0.02
CA ALA A 486 -2.59 -18.75 -0.43
C ALA A 486 -3.74 -18.40 0.53
N GLN A 487 -4.98 -18.66 0.11
CA GLN A 487 -6.18 -18.34 0.91
C GLN A 487 -6.25 -19.06 2.26
N ASP A 488 -5.56 -20.19 2.41
CA ASP A 488 -5.45 -20.97 3.65
C ASP A 488 -4.36 -20.44 4.60
N GLY A 489 -3.63 -19.38 4.21
CA GLY A 489 -2.51 -18.82 4.96
C GLY A 489 -1.17 -19.50 4.68
N SER A 490 -1.14 -20.55 3.84
CA SER A 490 0.10 -21.21 3.44
C SER A 490 0.95 -20.28 2.58
N GLN A 491 2.25 -20.25 2.85
CA GLN A 491 3.20 -19.37 2.17
C GLN A 491 4.05 -20.14 1.18
N TYR A 492 4.29 -19.51 0.03
CA TYR A 492 5.06 -20.09 -1.05
C TYR A 492 6.03 -19.08 -1.65
N ILE A 493 7.12 -19.59 -2.21
CA ILE A 493 7.85 -18.87 -3.24
C ILE A 493 7.27 -19.28 -4.59
N ARG A 494 6.64 -18.32 -5.27
CA ARG A 494 6.21 -18.45 -6.66
C ARG A 494 7.45 -18.25 -7.53
N THR A 495 7.98 -19.34 -8.05
CA THR A 495 9.07 -19.31 -9.02
C THR A 495 8.53 -19.36 -10.43
N VAL A 496 9.17 -18.64 -11.34
CA VAL A 496 9.07 -18.90 -12.78
C VAL A 496 10.20 -19.85 -13.15
N ASN A 497 9.87 -21.10 -13.46
CA ASN A 497 10.88 -22.05 -13.91
C ASN A 497 11.30 -21.71 -15.35
N GLY A 498 12.61 -21.54 -15.57
CA GLY A 498 13.20 -21.13 -16.84
C GLY A 498 13.02 -22.15 -17.96
N SER A 499 11.88 -22.07 -18.65
CA SER A 499 11.61 -22.46 -20.04
C SER A 499 10.14 -22.13 -20.37
N GLU A 500 9.80 -20.83 -20.46
CA GLU A 500 8.43 -20.30 -20.67
C GLU A 500 7.58 -20.03 -19.41
N ASP A 501 8.20 -19.61 -18.31
CA ASP A 501 7.53 -19.06 -17.12
C ASP A 501 6.48 -19.97 -16.45
N VAL A 502 6.73 -21.28 -16.41
CA VAL A 502 5.87 -22.20 -15.66
C VAL A 502 5.91 -21.83 -14.18
N LEU A 503 4.73 -21.57 -13.61
CA LEU A 503 4.58 -21.18 -12.21
C LEU A 503 4.67 -22.41 -11.31
N ILE A 504 5.72 -22.46 -10.50
CA ILE A 504 5.91 -23.50 -9.49
C ILE A 504 5.98 -22.83 -8.12
N PHE A 505 5.19 -23.34 -7.20
CA PHE A 505 5.07 -22.84 -5.83
C PHE A 505 5.78 -23.80 -4.89
N TYR A 506 6.86 -23.37 -4.28
CA TYR A 506 7.52 -24.16 -3.24
C TYR A 506 7.03 -23.69 -1.88
N PRO A 507 6.51 -24.58 -1.01
CA PRO A 507 6.08 -24.19 0.33
C PRO A 507 7.28 -23.71 1.12
N LEU A 508 7.08 -22.68 1.93
CA LEU A 508 8.16 -22.03 2.67
C LEU A 508 7.96 -22.12 4.18
N THR A 509 9.08 -22.11 4.86
CA THR A 509 9.18 -21.58 6.23
C THR A 509 10.10 -20.38 6.21
N PHE A 510 9.85 -19.41 7.08
CA PHE A 510 10.71 -18.25 7.19
C PHE A 510 10.89 -17.82 8.64
N THR A 511 12.01 -17.16 8.89
CA THR A 511 12.27 -16.45 10.15
C THR A 511 12.73 -15.05 9.80
N ALA A 512 12.15 -14.04 10.45
CA ALA A 512 12.54 -12.66 10.28
C ALA A 512 13.03 -12.12 11.62
N LEU A 513 14.27 -11.62 11.64
CA LEU A 513 14.89 -11.01 12.82
C LEU A 513 15.28 -9.58 12.49
N THR A 514 14.64 -8.63 13.16
CA THR A 514 14.86 -7.20 13.01
C THR A 514 15.71 -6.68 14.16
N ASP A 515 16.84 -6.04 13.86
CA ASP A 515 17.52 -5.18 14.81
C ASP A 515 16.80 -3.82 14.81
N ALA A 516 16.09 -3.51 15.90
CA ALA A 516 15.31 -2.29 16.01
C ALA A 516 16.18 -1.03 16.15
N SER A 517 17.45 -1.17 16.56
CA SER A 517 18.37 -0.05 16.70
C SER A 517 18.88 0.46 15.36
N THR A 518 19.10 -0.44 14.39
CA THR A 518 19.54 -0.11 13.03
C THR A 518 18.39 -0.11 12.02
N ASN A 519 17.21 -0.59 12.42
CA ASN A 519 16.07 -0.85 11.55
C ASN A 519 16.42 -1.74 10.34
N THR A 520 17.26 -2.75 10.56
CA THR A 520 17.65 -3.72 9.54
C THR A 520 17.11 -5.09 9.88
N THR A 521 16.61 -5.83 8.89
CA THR A 521 16.05 -7.16 9.08
C THR A 521 16.83 -8.21 8.29
N VAL A 522 17.12 -9.33 8.93
CA VAL A 522 17.57 -10.55 8.26
C VAL A 522 16.36 -11.48 8.15
N LEU A 523 15.97 -11.76 6.90
CA LEU A 523 14.91 -12.70 6.58
C LEU A 523 15.54 -14.00 6.05
N ASN A 524 15.40 -15.10 6.79
CA ASN A 524 15.79 -16.42 6.29
C ASN A 524 14.56 -17.12 5.75
N VAL A 525 14.60 -17.52 4.48
CA VAL A 525 13.53 -18.22 3.79
C VAL A 525 14.03 -19.61 3.38
N VAL A 526 13.30 -20.65 3.75
CA VAL A 526 13.69 -22.05 3.52
C VAL A 526 12.56 -22.78 2.81
N GLU A 527 12.89 -23.47 1.71
CA GLU A 527 11.95 -24.40 1.06
C GLU A 527 11.65 -25.60 1.95
N ALA A 528 10.37 -25.80 2.26
CA ALA A 528 9.90 -26.79 3.21
C ALA A 528 9.38 -28.09 2.55
N GLY A 529 9.32 -28.15 1.22
CA GLY A 529 8.72 -29.27 0.51
C GLY A 529 8.86 -29.24 -1.00
N GLU A 530 8.17 -30.18 -1.65
CA GLU A 530 8.11 -30.28 -3.11
C GLU A 530 7.40 -29.08 -3.73
N GLY A 531 7.83 -28.72 -4.93
CA GLY A 531 7.14 -27.72 -5.74
C GLY A 531 5.76 -28.22 -6.14
N ILE A 532 4.74 -27.41 -5.88
CA ILE A 532 3.37 -27.68 -6.29
C ILE A 532 2.95 -26.71 -7.40
N ARG A 533 1.89 -27.09 -8.11
CA ARG A 533 1.18 -26.19 -9.01
C ARG A 533 -0.14 -25.79 -8.38
N LEU A 534 -0.55 -24.54 -8.63
CA LEU A 534 -1.87 -24.08 -8.23
C LEU A 534 -2.73 -23.98 -9.48
N LYS A 535 -3.84 -24.72 -9.48
CA LYS A 535 -4.79 -24.73 -10.59
C LYS A 535 -5.60 -23.44 -10.56
N GLN A 536 -5.46 -22.63 -11.59
CA GLN A 536 -6.19 -21.39 -11.75
C GLN A 536 -6.51 -21.17 -13.23
N PRO A 537 -7.78 -20.97 -13.63
CA PRO A 537 -8.98 -21.01 -12.80
C PRO A 537 -9.40 -22.44 -12.43
N LEU A 538 -10.35 -22.57 -11.50
CA LEU A 538 -10.86 -23.87 -11.04
C LEU A 538 -11.41 -24.73 -12.19
N ASP A 539 -12.08 -24.08 -13.15
CA ASP A 539 -12.48 -24.66 -14.43
C ASP A 539 -11.76 -23.94 -15.61
N PRO A 540 -10.61 -24.50 -16.05
CA PRO A 540 -9.83 -23.93 -17.15
C PRO A 540 -10.60 -23.93 -18.47
N LEU A 541 -11.34 -24.99 -18.78
CA LEU A 541 -12.04 -25.14 -20.06
C LEU A 541 -13.21 -24.15 -20.18
N ALA A 542 -14.01 -24.00 -19.12
CA ALA A 542 -15.08 -23.01 -19.10
C ALA A 542 -14.55 -21.57 -19.21
N THR A 543 -13.35 -21.29 -18.72
CA THR A 543 -12.74 -19.97 -18.86
C THR A 543 -12.22 -19.73 -20.27
N LEU A 544 -11.63 -20.73 -20.91
CA LEU A 544 -11.25 -20.65 -22.32
C LEU A 544 -12.46 -20.52 -23.25
N ASP A 545 -13.57 -21.20 -22.95
CA ASP A 545 -14.83 -21.06 -23.70
C ASP A 545 -15.37 -19.63 -23.64
N ARG A 546 -15.30 -18.99 -22.47
CA ARG A 546 -15.68 -17.57 -22.32
C ARG A 546 -14.76 -16.65 -23.09
N ALA A 547 -13.44 -16.90 -23.07
CA ALA A 547 -12.47 -16.12 -23.82
C ALA A 547 -12.68 -16.23 -25.34
N LEU A 548 -12.91 -17.45 -25.85
CA LEU A 548 -13.24 -17.70 -27.25
C LEU A 548 -14.55 -17.00 -27.66
N ALA A 549 -15.60 -17.13 -26.85
CA ALA A 549 -16.88 -16.46 -27.11
C ALA A 549 -16.75 -14.93 -27.17
N ALA A 550 -15.88 -14.34 -26.34
CA ALA A 550 -15.61 -12.90 -26.37
C ALA A 550 -14.91 -12.47 -27.68
N VAL A 551 -13.92 -13.24 -28.15
CA VAL A 551 -13.23 -12.99 -29.43
C VAL A 551 -14.19 -13.16 -30.61
N ASP A 552 -14.99 -14.22 -30.63
CA ASP A 552 -15.94 -14.48 -31.72
C ASP A 552 -17.07 -13.44 -31.77
N ALA A 553 -17.57 -12.97 -30.62
CA ALA A 553 -18.53 -11.88 -30.56
C ALA A 553 -17.95 -10.60 -31.19
N GLN A 554 -16.69 -10.27 -30.89
CA GLN A 554 -16.04 -9.12 -31.48
C GLN A 554 -15.84 -9.27 -32.99
N ARG A 555 -15.41 -10.45 -33.47
CA ARG A 555 -15.27 -10.73 -34.92
C ARG A 555 -16.59 -10.56 -35.65
N SER A 556 -17.69 -11.04 -35.06
CA SER A 556 -19.03 -10.85 -35.62
C SER A 556 -19.39 -9.36 -35.76
N LEU A 557 -19.09 -8.54 -34.74
CA LEU A 557 -19.32 -7.09 -34.78
C LEU A 557 -18.48 -6.38 -35.85
N LEU A 558 -17.20 -6.74 -35.99
CA LEU A 558 -16.33 -6.17 -37.02
C LEU A 558 -16.80 -6.55 -38.42
N GLY A 559 -17.20 -7.81 -38.64
CA GLY A 559 -17.77 -8.26 -39.90
C GLY A 559 -19.07 -7.54 -40.26
N ALA A 560 -19.94 -7.29 -39.29
CA ALA A 560 -21.13 -6.47 -39.50
C ALA A 560 -20.78 -5.01 -39.87
N ALA A 561 -19.76 -4.43 -39.23
CA ALA A 561 -19.28 -3.09 -39.55
C ALA A 561 -18.66 -2.99 -40.95
N GLN A 562 -17.89 -4.01 -41.38
CA GLN A 562 -17.36 -4.12 -42.75
C GLN A 562 -18.49 -4.15 -43.78
N ASN A 563 -19.47 -5.03 -43.60
CA ASN A 563 -20.65 -5.12 -44.49
C ASN A 563 -21.40 -3.77 -44.58
N ARG A 564 -21.47 -3.03 -43.46
CA ARG A 564 -22.10 -1.71 -43.43
C ARG A 564 -21.25 -0.66 -44.16
N LEU A 565 -19.94 -0.66 -44.01
CA LEU A 565 -19.03 0.22 -44.76
C LEU A 565 -19.09 -0.04 -46.26
N ASP A 566 -19.17 -1.29 -46.69
CA ASP A 566 -19.33 -1.66 -48.10
C ASP A 566 -20.64 -1.10 -48.67
N SER A 567 -21.74 -1.26 -47.94
CA SER A 567 -23.04 -0.70 -48.31
C SER A 567 -23.01 0.83 -48.42
N ILE A 568 -22.42 1.50 -47.43
CA ILE A 568 -22.28 2.96 -47.42
C ILE A 568 -21.42 3.44 -48.60
N THR A 569 -20.29 2.77 -48.87
CA THR A 569 -19.39 3.12 -49.97
C THR A 569 -20.09 3.02 -51.33
N ASN A 570 -20.87 1.97 -51.54
CA ASN A 570 -21.66 1.79 -52.76
C ASN A 570 -22.78 2.84 -52.90
N ALA A 571 -23.46 3.17 -51.80
CA ALA A 571 -24.48 4.21 -51.77
C ALA A 571 -23.91 5.61 -52.04
N GLN A 572 -22.76 5.93 -51.43
CA GLN A 572 -22.03 7.18 -51.65
C GLN A 572 -21.56 7.29 -53.11
N GLN A 573 -21.03 6.20 -53.69
CA GLN A 573 -20.60 6.20 -55.09
C GLN A 573 -21.75 6.50 -56.05
N THR A 574 -22.91 5.89 -55.80
CA THR A 574 -24.14 6.15 -56.57
C THR A 574 -24.57 7.61 -56.42
N THR A 575 -24.58 8.13 -55.19
CA THR A 575 -24.98 9.51 -54.90
C THR A 575 -24.03 10.53 -55.53
N ALA A 576 -22.71 10.31 -55.44
CA ALA A 576 -21.70 11.15 -56.06
C ALA A 576 -21.88 11.18 -57.58
N THR A 577 -22.10 10.03 -58.23
CA THR A 577 -22.34 9.94 -59.68
C THR A 577 -23.61 10.70 -60.09
N ASN A 578 -24.69 10.57 -59.31
CA ASN A 578 -25.94 11.28 -59.56
C ASN A 578 -25.77 12.80 -59.41
N LEU A 579 -25.05 13.25 -58.38
CA LEU A 579 -24.75 14.67 -58.16
C LEU A 579 -23.81 15.24 -59.22
N ASP A 580 -22.81 14.48 -59.67
CA ASP A 580 -21.94 14.88 -60.78
C ASP A 580 -22.74 15.00 -62.08
N THR A 581 -23.67 14.07 -62.35
CA THR A 581 -24.57 14.15 -63.52
C THR A 581 -25.51 15.35 -63.42
N ALA A 582 -26.08 15.61 -62.23
CA ALA A 582 -26.94 16.77 -62.00
C ALA A 582 -26.16 18.09 -62.14
N ARG A 583 -24.90 18.13 -61.66
CA ARG A 583 -24.00 19.28 -61.81
C ARG A 583 -23.67 19.52 -63.27
N SER A 584 -23.31 18.47 -64.03
CA SER A 584 -23.05 18.53 -65.47
C SER A 584 -24.23 19.13 -66.24
N ARG A 585 -25.47 18.73 -65.94
CA ARG A 585 -26.67 19.34 -66.56
C ARG A 585 -26.85 20.84 -66.27
N ILE A 586 -26.28 21.34 -65.17
CA ILE A 586 -26.37 22.76 -64.78
C ILE A 586 -25.20 23.55 -65.39
N GLU A 587 -23.98 23.03 -65.25
CA GLU A 587 -22.77 23.77 -65.59
C GLU A 587 -22.33 23.56 -67.03
N ASP A 588 -22.57 22.42 -67.67
CA ASP A 588 -21.95 22.11 -68.97
C ASP A 588 -22.60 22.91 -70.12
N ALA A 589 -21.75 23.35 -71.05
CA ALA A 589 -22.17 24.04 -72.25
C ALA A 589 -22.61 23.04 -73.32
N ASP A 590 -23.78 23.26 -73.90
CA ASP A 590 -24.16 22.58 -75.14
C ASP A 590 -23.30 23.17 -76.28
N TYR A 591 -22.29 22.39 -76.68
CA TYR A 591 -21.33 22.79 -77.71
C TYR A 591 -22.02 23.18 -79.02
N ALA A 592 -23.05 22.45 -79.45
CA ALA A 592 -23.76 22.73 -80.70
C ALA A 592 -24.53 24.07 -80.61
N ALA A 593 -25.18 24.32 -79.46
CA ALA A 593 -25.89 25.56 -79.23
C ALA A 593 -24.93 26.76 -79.08
N GLU A 594 -23.81 26.62 -78.38
CA GLU A 594 -22.84 27.71 -78.18
C GLU A 594 -22.06 28.03 -79.46
N VAL A 595 -21.69 27.04 -80.29
CA VAL A 595 -21.10 27.29 -81.62
C VAL A 595 -22.09 28.02 -82.53
N SER A 596 -23.38 27.66 -82.47
CA SER A 596 -24.43 28.34 -83.25
C SER A 596 -24.57 29.82 -82.83
N LYS A 597 -24.55 30.10 -81.51
CA LYS A 597 -24.57 31.46 -80.97
C LYS A 597 -23.33 32.27 -81.31
N MET A 598 -22.15 31.64 -81.25
CA MET A 598 -20.88 32.25 -81.64
C MET A 598 -20.92 32.66 -83.12
N THR A 599 -21.34 31.74 -83.98
CA THR A 599 -21.48 31.97 -85.43
C THR A 599 -22.46 33.11 -85.71
N ALA A 600 -23.63 33.10 -85.07
CA ALA A 600 -24.61 34.20 -85.20
C ALA A 600 -24.03 35.54 -84.73
N SER A 601 -23.31 35.56 -83.61
CA SER A 601 -22.70 36.79 -83.06
C SER A 601 -21.53 37.29 -83.93
N GLN A 602 -20.77 36.40 -84.56
CA GLN A 602 -19.75 36.76 -85.55
C GLN A 602 -20.38 37.39 -86.80
N ILE A 603 -21.47 36.82 -87.31
CA ILE A 603 -22.22 37.39 -88.45
C ILE A 603 -22.76 38.78 -88.10
N VAL A 604 -23.35 38.96 -86.91
CA VAL A 604 -23.84 40.26 -86.44
C VAL A 604 -22.72 41.26 -86.25
N SER A 605 -21.55 40.84 -85.75
CA SER A 605 -20.36 41.69 -85.63
C SER A 605 -19.87 42.17 -87.00
N GLN A 606 -19.75 41.26 -87.98
CA GLN A 606 -19.37 41.59 -89.36
C GLN A 606 -20.40 42.50 -90.06
N ALA A 607 -21.69 42.26 -89.82
CA ALA A 607 -22.77 43.09 -90.35
C ALA A 607 -22.79 44.49 -89.69
N ALA A 608 -22.55 44.57 -88.38
CA ALA A 608 -22.52 45.83 -87.64
C ALA A 608 -21.30 46.68 -88.00
N THR A 609 -20.13 46.08 -88.27
CA THR A 609 -18.95 46.81 -88.78
C THR A 609 -19.15 47.30 -90.21
N ALA A 610 -19.80 46.49 -91.08
CA ALA A 610 -20.19 46.91 -92.41
C ALA A 610 -21.21 48.07 -92.37
N MET A 611 -22.21 48.01 -91.47
CA MET A 611 -23.17 49.10 -91.27
C MET A 611 -22.54 50.35 -90.64
N LEU A 612 -21.57 50.19 -89.73
CA LEU A 612 -20.78 51.31 -89.18
C LEU A 612 -19.99 52.01 -90.29
N ALA A 613 -19.33 51.23 -91.16
CA ALA A 613 -18.62 51.75 -92.32
C ALA A 613 -19.58 52.49 -93.28
N GLN A 614 -20.76 51.91 -93.55
CA GLN A 614 -21.80 52.51 -94.38
C GLN A 614 -22.37 53.80 -93.78
N ALA A 615 -22.66 53.82 -92.48
CA ALA A 615 -23.21 54.99 -91.78
C ALA A 615 -22.19 56.13 -91.66
N ASN A 616 -20.90 55.80 -91.53
CA ASN A 616 -19.80 56.77 -91.58
C ASN A 616 -19.60 57.32 -93.00
N GLN A 617 -19.70 56.49 -94.04
CA GLN A 617 -19.66 56.94 -95.43
C GLN A 617 -20.84 57.88 -95.76
N GLN A 618 -22.04 57.58 -95.29
CA GLN A 618 -23.21 58.46 -95.44
C GLN A 618 -23.05 59.79 -94.69
N SER A 619 -22.44 59.78 -93.50
CA SER A 619 -22.18 61.03 -92.76
C SER A 619 -21.06 61.84 -93.40
N GLN A 620 -20.01 61.20 -93.92
CA GLN A 620 -18.93 61.86 -94.65
C GLN A 620 -19.39 62.40 -96.02
N SER A 621 -20.30 61.71 -96.71
CA SER A 621 -20.88 62.24 -97.95
C SER A 621 -21.76 63.45 -97.68
N VAL A 622 -22.53 63.47 -96.58
CA VAL A 622 -23.29 64.65 -96.14
C VAL A 622 -22.36 65.78 -95.66
N LEU A 623 -21.27 65.47 -94.95
CA LEU A 623 -20.27 66.46 -94.52
C LEU A 623 -19.47 67.02 -95.71
N SER A 624 -19.19 66.23 -96.74
CA SER A 624 -18.52 66.71 -97.98
C SER A 624 -19.46 67.57 -98.84
N LEU A 625 -20.78 67.34 -98.74
CA LEU A 625 -21.80 68.18 -99.35
C LEU A 625 -22.03 69.50 -98.58
N LEU A 626 -21.79 69.54 -97.25
CA LEU A 626 -21.92 70.75 -96.42
C LEU A 626 -20.62 71.54 -96.25
N GLY A 627 -19.45 70.89 -96.33
CA GLY A 627 -18.13 71.52 -96.33
C GLY A 627 -17.70 72.07 -97.71
N ARG A 628 -18.51 71.85 -98.75
CA ARG A 628 -18.47 72.59 -100.02
C ARG A 628 -19.57 73.65 -100.03
N ASN A 629 -19.43 74.66 -99.18
CA ASN A 629 -19.95 76.00 -99.41
C ASN A 629 -18.98 77.02 -98.83
#